data_AF-A0A3M4VYU3-F1
#
_entry.id   AF-A0A3M4VYU3-F1
#
_cell.length_a   1.000
_cell.length_b   1.000
_cell.length_c   1.000
_cell.angle_alpha   90.00
_cell.angle_beta   90.00
_cell.angle_gamma   90.00
#
_symmetry.space_group_name_H-M   'P 1'
#
loop_
_entity.id
_entity.type
_entity.pdbx_description
1 polymer ?
#
loop_
_entity_poly.entity_id
_entity_poly.type
_entity_poly.pdbx_seq_one_letter_code
_entity_poly.pdbx_strand_id
1 'polypeptide(L)'
;MNHLYNGFAKTFDFSGRASRMELFIFGLLFCALLAVAVVIDLSNDWFDPETGIGGATAFLIVAMFMSNLSLSVRRLHDINLSGWFVLVGLIPIVGPLAQISLLFLPGTDGVNDYGPAPH
;
A
#
# COMPACT_ATOMS: atom_id res chain seq x y z
N MET A 1 -9.61 -14.79 6.98
CA MET A 1 -9.81 -13.45 7.59
C MET A 1 -9.90 -12.44 6.45
N ASN A 2 -10.79 -11.43 6.54
CA ASN A 2 -10.98 -10.48 5.42
C ASN A 2 -9.70 -9.66 5.21
N HIS A 3 -8.93 -9.96 4.17
CA HIS A 3 -7.68 -9.26 3.82
C HIS A 3 -7.84 -7.74 3.75
N LEU A 4 -9.01 -7.29 3.28
CA LEU A 4 -9.39 -5.87 3.25
C LEU A 4 -9.58 -5.28 4.66
N TYR A 5 -10.23 -6.01 5.56
CA TYR A 5 -10.41 -5.57 6.95
C TYR A 5 -9.05 -5.39 7.63
N ASN A 6 -8.12 -6.33 7.45
CA ASN A 6 -6.77 -6.21 8.01
C ASN A 6 -5.96 -5.06 7.41
N GLY A 7 -6.22 -4.66 6.16
CA GLY A 7 -5.60 -3.50 5.53
C GLY A 7 -6.07 -2.19 6.18
N PHE A 8 -7.39 -2.01 6.29
CA PHE A 8 -7.98 -0.77 6.82
C PHE A 8 -7.98 -0.69 8.35
N ALA A 9 -8.29 -1.78 9.06
CA ALA A 9 -8.35 -1.79 10.52
C ALA A 9 -6.99 -1.59 11.18
N LYS A 10 -5.90 -2.00 10.50
CA LYS A 10 -4.51 -1.86 10.99
C LYS A 10 -3.78 -0.68 10.36
N THR A 11 -4.50 0.33 9.87
CA THR A 11 -3.91 1.51 9.20
C THR A 11 -2.85 2.21 10.05
N PHE A 12 -3.03 2.26 11.38
CA PHE A 12 -2.08 2.87 12.31
C PHE A 12 -1.25 1.84 13.10
N ASP A 13 -1.37 0.55 12.76
CA ASP A 13 -0.58 -0.51 13.34
C ASP A 13 0.56 -0.87 12.39
N PHE A 14 1.78 -0.56 12.81
CA PHE A 14 3.01 -0.85 12.08
C PHE A 14 3.69 -2.14 12.60
N SER A 15 3.08 -2.81 13.58
CA SER A 15 3.63 -4.01 14.20
C SER A 15 3.17 -5.27 13.48
N GLY A 16 3.96 -6.32 13.60
CA GLY A 16 3.65 -7.62 12.99
C GLY A 16 3.93 -7.68 11.50
N ARG A 17 3.27 -8.63 10.84
CA ARG A 17 3.56 -9.07 9.47
C ARG A 17 2.32 -8.99 8.60
N ALA A 18 2.51 -8.67 7.32
CA ALA A 18 1.46 -8.65 6.30
C ALA A 18 1.81 -9.62 5.17
N SER A 19 0.82 -10.37 4.70
CA SER A 19 1.03 -11.33 3.62
C SER A 19 1.07 -10.66 2.25
N ARG A 20 1.70 -11.33 1.27
CA ARG A 20 1.67 -10.90 -0.14
C ARG A 20 0.26 -10.69 -0.69
N MET A 21 -0.71 -11.48 -0.21
CA MET A 21 -2.09 -11.41 -0.68
C MET A 21 -2.80 -10.18 -0.13
N GLU A 22 -2.51 -9.78 1.11
CA GLU A 22 -3.02 -8.53 1.69
C GLU A 22 -2.52 -7.32 0.91
N LEU A 23 -1.22 -7.28 0.56
CA LEU A 23 -0.65 -6.22 -0.27
C LEU A 23 -1.29 -6.21 -1.68
N PHE A 24 -1.44 -7.38 -2.31
CA PHE A 24 -2.03 -7.50 -3.64
C PHE A 24 -3.49 -7.03 -3.68
N ILE A 25 -4.33 -7.49 -2.75
CA ILE A 25 -5.75 -7.11 -2.69
C ILE A 25 -5.90 -5.62 -2.38
N PHE A 26 -5.10 -5.08 -1.46
CA PHE A 26 -5.11 -3.65 -1.16
C PHE A 26 -4.69 -2.82 -2.38
N GLY A 27 -3.63 -3.22 -3.09
CA GLY A 27 -3.19 -2.57 -4.32
C GLY A 27 -4.26 -2.63 -5.43
N LEU A 28 -4.93 -3.77 -5.59
CA LEU A 28 -6.03 -3.91 -6.55
C LEU A 28 -7.21 -2.98 -6.21
N LEU A 29 -7.58 -2.90 -4.93
CA LEU A 29 -8.61 -1.96 -4.48
C LEU A 29 -8.20 -0.52 -4.72
N PHE A 30 -6.95 -0.16 -4.42
CA PHE A 30 -6.43 1.18 -4.67
C PHE A 30 -6.54 1.54 -6.16
N CYS A 31 -6.12 0.64 -7.07
CA CYS A 31 -6.25 0.83 -8.51
C CYS A 31 -7.71 0.99 -8.96
N ALA A 32 -8.64 0.20 -8.42
CA ALA A 32 -10.05 0.29 -8.75
C ALA A 32 -10.66 1.63 -8.29
N LEU A 33 -10.37 2.06 -7.06
CA LEU A 33 -10.81 3.34 -6.52
C LEU A 33 -10.18 4.52 -7.27
N LEU A 34 -8.91 4.39 -7.68
CA LEU A 34 -8.21 5.40 -8.45
C LEU A 34 -8.87 5.60 -9.82
N ALA A 35 -9.24 4.51 -10.51
CA ALA A 35 -9.98 4.61 -11.76
C ALA A 35 -11.32 5.33 -11.59
N VAL A 36 -12.05 5.05 -10.50
CA VAL A 36 -13.30 5.77 -10.18
C VAL A 36 -13.06 7.25 -9.88
N ALA A 37 -12.02 7.57 -9.10
CA ALA A 37 -11.68 8.95 -8.77
C ALA A 37 -11.33 9.77 -10.03
N VAL A 38 -10.56 9.20 -10.96
CA VAL A 38 -10.24 9.85 -12.24
C VAL A 38 -11.50 10.10 -13.07
N VAL A 39 -12.45 9.16 -13.13
CA VAL A 39 -13.73 9.36 -13.82
C VAL A 39 -14.55 10.49 -13.18
N ILE A 40 -14.55 10.58 -11.84
CA ILE A 40 -15.19 11.69 -11.12
C ILE A 40 -14.53 13.02 -11.48
N ASP A 41 -13.20 13.08 -11.48
CA ASP A 41 -12.47 14.31 -11.79
C ASP A 41 -12.73 14.79 -13.22
N LEU A 42 -12.73 13.88 -14.18
CA LEU A 42 -13.00 14.20 -15.59
C LEU A 42 -14.47 14.59 -15.84
N SER A 43 -15.42 14.00 -15.11
CA SER A 43 -16.85 14.30 -15.28
C SER A 43 -17.29 15.62 -14.64
N ASN A 44 -16.54 16.13 -13.66
CA ASN A 44 -16.83 17.37 -12.94
C ASN A 44 -15.90 18.53 -13.30
N ASP A 45 -15.02 18.37 -14.30
CA ASP A 45 -14.00 19.35 -14.70
C ASP A 45 -13.06 19.76 -13.54
N TRP A 46 -12.78 18.82 -12.65
CA TRP A 46 -11.84 18.99 -11.53
C TRP A 46 -10.42 18.57 -11.89
N PHE A 47 -10.24 17.95 -13.06
CA PHE A 47 -8.95 17.51 -13.54
C PHE A 47 -8.12 18.71 -14.00
N ASP A 48 -6.97 18.92 -13.37
CA ASP A 48 -6.01 19.94 -13.77
C ASP A 48 -4.95 19.36 -14.72
N PRO A 49 -4.88 19.79 -15.99
CA PRO A 49 -3.90 19.30 -16.96
C PRO A 49 -2.44 19.66 -16.64
N GLU A 50 -2.19 20.72 -15.86
CA GLU A 50 -0.82 21.14 -15.53
C GLU A 50 -0.20 20.19 -14.49
N THR A 51 -0.98 19.82 -13.48
CA THR A 51 -0.56 18.89 -12.42
C THR A 51 -0.84 17.43 -12.76
N GLY A 52 -1.78 17.16 -13.68
CA GLY A 52 -2.22 15.83 -14.08
C GLY A 52 -3.04 15.09 -13.01
N ILE A 53 -3.55 15.80 -12.00
CA ILE A 53 -4.28 15.22 -10.86
C ILE A 53 -5.54 16.06 -10.61
N GLY A 54 -6.68 15.41 -10.41
CA GLY A 54 -7.92 16.07 -9.98
C GLY A 54 -8.20 15.95 -8.49
N GLY A 55 -9.19 16.71 -8.01
CA GLY A 55 -9.51 16.82 -6.57
C GLY A 55 -9.89 15.50 -5.90
N ALA A 56 -10.70 14.65 -6.55
CA ALA A 56 -11.08 13.33 -6.04
C ALA A 56 -9.88 12.39 -6.00
N THR A 57 -9.02 12.43 -7.04
CA THR A 57 -7.78 11.66 -7.08
C THR A 57 -6.83 12.07 -5.95
N ALA A 58 -6.63 13.36 -5.73
CA ALA A 58 -5.79 13.87 -4.65
C ALA A 58 -6.30 13.44 -3.27
N PHE A 59 -7.62 13.54 -3.03
CA PHE A 59 -8.24 13.09 -1.79
C PHE A 59 -8.01 11.59 -1.54
N LEU A 60 -8.23 10.75 -2.55
CA LEU A 60 -8.03 9.30 -2.43
C LEU A 60 -6.59 8.94 -2.09
N ILE A 61 -5.61 9.57 -2.75
CA ILE A 61 -4.18 9.34 -2.50
C ILE A 61 -3.87 9.61 -1.03
N VAL A 62 -4.31 10.75 -0.48
CA VAL A 62 -4.08 11.11 0.92
C VAL A 62 -4.79 10.15 1.86
N ALA A 63 -6.05 9.80 1.58
CA ALA A 63 -6.85 8.91 2.41
C ALA A 63 -6.24 7.49 2.54
N MET A 64 -5.64 6.98 1.46
CA MET A 64 -5.06 5.63 1.43
C MET A 64 -3.57 5.59 1.77
N PHE A 65 -2.90 6.75 1.83
CA PHE A 65 -1.46 6.85 2.07
C PHE A 65 -1.04 6.14 3.36
N MET A 66 -1.74 6.39 4.47
CA MET A 66 -1.40 5.81 5.77
C MET A 66 -1.56 4.28 5.78
N SER A 67 -2.64 3.77 5.18
CA SER A 67 -2.87 2.32 5.10
C SER A 67 -1.81 1.64 4.23
N ASN A 68 -1.44 2.27 3.10
CA ASN A 68 -0.36 1.78 2.24
C ASN A 68 0.98 1.77 2.99
N LEU A 69 1.29 2.81 3.76
CA LEU A 69 2.51 2.90 4.56
C LEU A 69 2.59 1.78 5.60
N SER A 70 1.54 1.59 6.40
CA SER A 70 1.45 0.51 7.39
C SER A 70 1.62 -0.87 6.75
N LEU A 71 0.91 -1.14 5.65
CA LEU A 71 1.00 -2.43 4.95
C LEU A 71 2.40 -2.69 4.42
N SER A 72 3.05 -1.67 3.86
CA SER A 72 4.40 -1.79 3.33
C SER A 72 5.42 -2.09 4.42
N VAL A 73 5.30 -1.44 5.58
CA VAL A 73 6.15 -1.71 6.75
C VAL A 73 5.95 -3.14 7.24
N ARG A 74 4.71 -3.60 7.42
CA ARG A 74 4.41 -4.98 7.83
C ARG A 74 4.83 -6.01 6.79
N ARG A 75 4.87 -5.65 5.51
CA ARG A 75 5.39 -6.52 4.44
C ARG A 75 6.91 -6.63 4.48
N LEU A 76 7.61 -5.53 4.77
CA LEU A 76 9.07 -5.53 5.01
C LEU A 76 9.42 -6.41 6.23
N HIS A 77 8.64 -6.29 7.30
CA HIS A 77 8.76 -7.17 8.47
C HIS A 77 8.53 -8.65 8.13
N ASP A 78 7.63 -8.96 7.19
CA ASP A 78 7.38 -10.34 6.78
C ASP A 78 8.56 -10.98 6.01
N ILE A 79 9.44 -10.17 5.41
CA ILE A 79 10.72 -10.62 4.82
C ILE A 79 11.92 -10.40 5.76
N ASN A 80 11.66 -10.18 7.06
CA ASN A 80 12.63 -9.92 8.12
C ASN A 80 13.55 -8.70 7.85
N LEU A 81 13.03 -7.68 7.16
CA LEU A 81 13.68 -6.40 6.97
C LEU A 81 13.07 -5.33 7.89
N SER A 82 13.87 -4.31 8.20
CA SER A 82 13.42 -3.15 8.96
C SER A 82 12.32 -2.36 8.23
N GLY A 83 11.29 -1.92 8.95
CA GLY A 83 10.26 -1.02 8.42
C GLY A 83 10.81 0.28 7.83
N TRP A 84 12.02 0.72 8.24
CA TRP A 84 12.68 1.91 7.70
C TRP A 84 12.97 1.84 6.19
N PHE A 85 13.06 0.64 5.62
CA PHE A 85 13.22 0.48 4.17
C PHE A 85 12.01 1.01 3.37
N VAL A 86 10.87 1.29 4.03
CA VAL A 86 9.71 1.93 3.39
C VAL A 86 10.05 3.33 2.84
N LEU A 87 11.06 4.01 3.40
CA LEU A 87 11.51 5.32 2.94
C LEU A 87 12.10 5.27 1.51
N VAL A 88 12.60 4.11 1.07
CA VAL A 88 13.00 3.90 -0.34
C VAL A 88 11.80 4.10 -1.27
N GLY A 89 10.59 3.85 -0.76
CA GLY A 89 9.30 4.13 -1.38
C GLY A 89 9.07 5.60 -1.78
N LEU A 90 9.76 6.54 -1.13
CA LEU A 90 9.61 7.98 -1.39
C LEU A 90 10.45 8.47 -2.57
N ILE A 91 11.39 7.65 -3.05
CA ILE A 91 12.23 8.00 -4.20
C ILE A 91 11.39 7.84 -5.48
N PRO A 92 11.24 8.88 -6.31
CA PRO A 92 10.54 8.78 -7.59
C PRO A 92 11.10 7.62 -8.42
N ILE A 93 10.21 6.87 -9.11
CA ILE A 93 10.52 5.66 -9.90
C ILE A 93 10.94 4.44 -9.07
N VAL A 94 11.89 4.60 -8.14
CA VAL A 94 12.38 3.49 -7.29
C VAL A 94 11.29 3.00 -6.34
N GLY A 95 10.47 3.92 -5.80
CA GLY A 95 9.41 3.57 -4.86
C GLY A 95 8.36 2.61 -5.43
N PRO A 96 7.76 2.89 -6.60
CA PRO A 96 6.89 1.95 -7.30
C PRO A 96 7.55 0.60 -7.57
N LEU A 97 8.83 0.58 -7.98
CA LEU A 97 9.56 -0.67 -8.21
C LEU A 97 9.76 -1.46 -6.92
N ALA A 98 10.06 -0.78 -5.80
CA ALA A 98 10.19 -1.40 -4.49
C ALA A 98 8.85 -2.02 -4.05
N GLN A 99 7.74 -1.30 -4.18
CA GLN A 99 6.38 -1.83 -3.90
C GLN A 99 6.07 -3.08 -4.73
N ILE A 100 6.35 -3.02 -6.04
CA ILE A 100 6.16 -4.16 -6.94
C ILE A 100 7.04 -5.35 -6.51
N SER A 101 8.29 -5.10 -6.14
CA SER A 101 9.19 -6.16 -5.69
C SER A 101 8.66 -6.90 -4.44
N LEU A 102 8.01 -6.19 -3.52
CA LEU A 102 7.41 -6.76 -2.31
C LEU A 102 6.22 -7.71 -2.59
N LEU A 103 5.62 -7.65 -3.79
CA LEU A 103 4.60 -8.61 -4.23
C LEU A 103 5.20 -9.96 -4.62
N PHE A 104 6.47 -9.99 -5.06
CA PHE A 104 7.11 -11.18 -5.58
C PHE A 104 8.01 -11.89 -4.57
N LEU A 105 8.60 -11.14 -3.63
CA LEU A 105 9.45 -11.72 -2.60
C LEU A 105 8.63 -12.64 -1.68
N PRO A 106 9.09 -13.87 -1.37
CA PRO A 106 8.46 -14.72 -0.37
C PRO A 106 8.70 -14.17 1.05
N GLY A 107 7.73 -14.34 1.94
CA GLY A 107 7.90 -14.10 3.38
C GLY A 107 8.83 -15.13 4.03
N THR A 108 9.31 -14.85 5.23
CA THR A 108 10.10 -15.81 6.01
C THR A 108 9.22 -16.92 6.60
N ASP A 109 9.64 -18.17 6.49
CA ASP A 109 8.93 -19.30 7.09
C ASP A 109 9.00 -19.26 8.62
N GLY A 110 7.91 -19.64 9.29
CA GLY A 110 7.86 -19.72 10.75
C GLY A 110 7.89 -18.36 11.46
N VAL A 111 8.51 -18.33 12.64
CA VAL A 111 8.62 -17.14 13.49
C VAL A 111 9.85 -16.34 13.08
N ASN A 112 9.71 -15.01 12.97
CA ASN A 112 10.81 -14.08 12.74
C ASN A 112 10.84 -12.99 13.83
N ASP A 113 11.72 -12.00 13.70
CA ASP A 113 11.91 -10.92 14.69
C ASP A 113 10.65 -10.05 14.91
N TYR A 114 9.69 -10.14 13.99
CA TYR A 114 8.43 -9.41 13.98
C TYR A 114 7.21 -10.28 14.29
N GLY A 115 7.43 -11.55 14.65
CA GLY A 115 6.40 -12.47 15.13
C GLY A 115 6.11 -13.66 14.20
N PRO A 116 5.02 -14.40 14.47
CA PRO A 116 4.66 -15.60 13.71
C PRO A 116 4.20 -15.24 12.28
N ALA A 117 4.32 -16.20 11.36
CA ALA A 117 3.89 -16.06 9.98
C ALA A 117 2.43 -15.55 9.88
N PRO A 118 2.15 -14.60 8.97
CA PRO A 118 0.79 -14.08 8.78
C PRO A 118 -0.12 -15.20 8.27
N HIS A 119 -1.31 -15.32 8.87
CA HIS A 119 -2.32 -16.34 8.58
C HIS A 119 -3.27 -15.91 7.46
#